data_AF-A0AAW9EIW1-F1
#
_entry.id   AF-A0AAW9EIW1-F1
#
_cell.length_a   1.000
_cell.length_b   1.000
_cell.length_c   1.000
_cell.angle_alpha   90.00
_cell.angle_beta   90.00
_cell.angle_gamma   90.00
#
_symmetry.space_group_name_H-M   'P 1'
#
loop_
_entity.id
_entity.type
_entity.pdbx_description
1 polymer ?
#
loop_
_entity_poly.entity_id
_entity_poly.type
_entity_poly.pdbx_seq_one_letter_code
_entity_poly.pdbx_strand_id
1 'polypeptide(L)' 'PDDDVLSQVLENNKRAGLPEHDVAANQGQLLALFVRMTQARRILEIGTLGAYSSIWMARALPPDGKLITLEADPS' A
#
# COMPACT_ATOMS: atom_id res chain seq x y z
N PRO A 1 12.78 -5.52 8.60
CA PRO A 1 13.90 -5.10 7.73
C PRO A 1 13.60 -3.71 7.18
N ASP A 2 14.61 -2.85 7.06
CA ASP A 2 14.44 -1.62 6.29
C ASP A 2 14.12 -1.96 4.83
N ASP A 3 13.17 -1.24 4.26
CA ASP A 3 12.71 -1.40 2.88
C ASP A 3 12.81 -0.05 2.18
N ASP A 4 13.87 0.10 1.40
CA ASP A 4 14.21 1.37 0.74
C ASP A 4 13.08 1.88 -0.15
N VAL A 5 12.30 0.99 -0.77
CA VAL A 5 11.17 1.39 -1.61
C VAL A 5 10.07 1.99 -0.75
N LEU A 6 9.73 1.37 0.37
CA LEU A 6 8.71 1.89 1.29
C LEU A 6 9.15 3.21 1.92
N SER A 7 10.42 3.34 2.30
CA SER A 7 10.98 4.60 2.79
C SER A 7 10.92 5.69 1.72
N GLN A 8 11.30 5.38 0.48
CA GLN A 8 11.26 6.34 -0.62
C GLN A 8 9.84 6.81 -0.95
N VAL A 9 8.85 5.93 -0.83
CA VAL A 9 7.44 6.28 -1.01
C VAL A 9 7.00 7.31 0.03
N LEU A 10 7.29 7.08 1.31
CA LEU A 10 6.94 8.05 2.37
C LEU A 10 7.63 9.40 2.17
N GLU A 11 8.90 9.40 1.76
CA GLU A 11 9.62 10.63 1.43
C GLU A 11 9.01 11.37 0.23
N ASN A 12 8.58 10.63 -0.80
CA ASN A 12 7.93 11.20 -1.98
C ASN A 12 6.57 11.79 -1.63
N ASN A 13 5.77 11.09 -0.82
CA ASN A 13 4.47 11.57 -0.34
C ASN A 13 4.62 12.88 0.42
N LYS A 14 5.60 12.93 1.33
CA LYS A 14 5.94 14.14 2.08
C LYS A 14 6.40 15.28 1.17
N ARG A 15 7.24 15.00 0.19
CA ARG A 15 7.73 16.00 -0.78
C ARG A 15 6.62 16.55 -1.67
N ALA A 16 5.65 15.71 -2.03
CA ALA A 16 4.46 16.09 -2.79
C ALA A 16 3.44 16.87 -1.94
N GLY A 17 3.66 16.99 -0.62
CA GLY A 17 2.75 17.68 0.29
C GLY A 17 1.47 16.90 0.58
N LEU A 18 1.47 15.58 0.34
CA LEU A 18 0.34 14.73 0.72
C LEU A 18 0.18 14.74 2.25
N PRO A 19 -1.06 14.68 2.75
CA PRO A 19 -1.29 14.57 4.18
C PRO A 19 -0.66 13.28 4.72
N GLU A 20 -0.16 13.30 5.95
CA GLU A 20 0.44 12.13 6.62
C GLU A 20 -0.66 11.15 7.08
N HIS A 21 -1.36 10.57 6.11
CA HIS A 21 -2.44 9.60 6.27
C HIS A 21 -2.03 8.19 5.82
N ASP A 22 -0.78 8.02 5.41
CA ASP A 22 -0.18 6.70 5.21
C ASP A 22 -0.35 5.85 6.48
N VAL A 23 -0.67 4.58 6.30
CA VAL A 23 -0.71 3.65 7.42
C VAL A 23 0.68 3.51 8.04
N ALA A 24 0.75 3.34 9.36
CA ALA A 24 2.01 3.01 10.00
C ALA A 24 2.57 1.66 9.47
N ALA A 25 3.90 1.49 9.48
CA ALA A 25 4.55 0.31 8.91
C ALA A 25 4.03 -1.02 9.48
N ASN A 26 3.71 -1.07 10.78
CA ASN A 26 3.11 -2.25 11.42
C ASN A 26 1.70 -2.57 10.90
N GLN A 27 0.92 -1.55 10.53
CA GLN A 27 -0.40 -1.71 9.92
C GLN A 27 -0.28 -2.19 8.46
N GLY A 28 0.68 -1.66 7.70
CA GLY A 28 1.01 -2.17 6.36
C GLY A 28 1.41 -3.66 6.40
N GLN A 29 2.25 -4.05 7.36
CA GLN A 29 2.62 -5.45 7.57
C GLN A 29 1.42 -6.32 7.95
N LEU A 30 0.50 -5.81 8.80
CA LEU A 30 -0.73 -6.50 9.15
C LEU A 30 -1.63 -6.74 7.92
N LEU A 31 -1.79 -5.75 7.05
CA LEU A 31 -2.52 -5.89 5.79
C LEU A 31 -1.89 -6.98 4.90
N ALA A 32 -0.58 -6.97 4.73
CA ALA A 32 0.13 -8.01 3.97
C ALA A 32 -0.05 -9.40 4.58
N LEU A 33 -0.08 -9.51 5.92
CA LEU A 33 -0.37 -10.76 6.60
C LEU A 33 -1.79 -11.25 6.30
N PHE A 34 -2.79 -10.37 6.35
CA PHE A 34 -4.18 -10.72 5.99
C PHE A 34 -4.31 -11.19 4.54
N VAL A 35 -3.64 -10.53 3.59
CA VAL A 35 -3.61 -10.96 2.18
C VAL A 35 -3.10 -12.40 2.07
N ARG A 36 -2.01 -12.73 2.77
CA ARG A 36 -1.43 -14.10 2.76
C ARG A 36 -2.33 -15.12 3.45
N MET A 37 -2.88 -14.79 4.62
CA MET A 37 -3.73 -15.68 5.42
C MET A 37 -5.03 -16.02 4.70
N THR A 38 -5.61 -15.05 4.00
CA THR A 38 -6.85 -15.24 3.22
C THR A 38 -6.60 -15.79 1.83
N GLN A 39 -5.33 -15.89 1.40
CA GLN A 39 -4.93 -16.27 0.05
C GLN A 39 -5.63 -15.39 -1.01
N ALA A 40 -5.77 -14.09 -0.72
CA ALA A 40 -6.44 -13.17 -1.61
C ALA A 40 -5.75 -13.12 -2.97
N ARG A 41 -6.55 -13.11 -4.03
CA ARG A 41 -6.10 -12.93 -5.43
C ARG A 41 -6.54 -11.61 -6.03
N ARG A 42 -7.56 -10.97 -5.44
CA ARG A 42 -8.13 -9.70 -5.89
C ARG A 42 -8.39 -8.83 -4.68
N ILE A 43 -7.88 -7.61 -4.70
CA ILE A 43 -8.06 -6.62 -3.64
C ILE A 43 -8.70 -5.38 -4.27
N LEU A 44 -9.70 -4.84 -3.60
CA LEU A 44 -10.21 -3.50 -3.83
C LEU A 44 -9.78 -2.63 -2.64
N GLU A 45 -9.02 -1.58 -2.92
CA GLU A 45 -8.64 -0.55 -1.96
C GLU A 45 -9.42 0.74 -2.30
N ILE A 46 -9.89 1.44 -1.27
CA ILE A 46 -10.60 2.72 -1.39
C ILE A 46 -9.81 3.75 -0.58
N GLY A 47 -9.22 4.72 -1.26
CA GLY A 47 -8.19 5.61 -0.74
C GLY A 47 -6.80 5.06 -1.06
N THR A 48 -6.14 5.63 -2.06
CA THR A 48 -4.77 5.24 -2.46
C THR A 48 -3.74 6.10 -1.76
N LEU A 49 -4.00 7.41 -1.63
CA LEU A 49 -3.00 8.41 -1.26
C LEU A 49 -1.74 8.23 -2.13
N GLY A 50 -0.57 8.13 -1.51
CA GLY A 50 0.70 7.84 -2.17
C GLY A 50 1.05 6.34 -2.21
N ALA A 51 0.05 5.46 -2.13
CA ALA A 51 0.15 4.02 -2.36
C ALA A 51 1.00 3.20 -1.36
N TYR A 52 1.29 3.72 -0.17
CA TYR A 52 2.09 2.99 0.83
C TYR A 52 1.41 1.67 1.25
N SER A 53 0.12 1.70 1.61
CA SER A 53 -0.68 0.50 1.91
C SER A 53 -0.83 -0.41 0.69
N SER A 54 -1.03 0.18 -0.49
CA SER A 54 -1.18 -0.55 -1.75
C SER A 54 0.04 -1.41 -2.04
N ILE A 55 1.25 -0.90 -1.83
CA ILE A 55 2.50 -1.65 -2.03
C ILE A 55 2.61 -2.84 -1.07
N TRP A 56 2.25 -2.65 0.20
CA TRP A 56 2.22 -3.75 1.18
C TRP A 56 1.30 -4.87 0.74
N MET A 57 0.08 -4.53 0.31
CA MET A 57 -0.92 -5.50 -0.14
C MET A 57 -0.53 -6.15 -1.48
N ALA A 58 -0.05 -5.36 -2.44
CA ALA A 58 0.34 -5.84 -3.77
C ALA A 58 1.50 -6.83 -3.71
N ARG A 59 2.51 -6.59 -2.86
CA ARG A 59 3.64 -7.52 -2.66
C ARG A 59 3.24 -8.84 -1.98
N ALA A 60 2.09 -8.88 -1.33
CA ALA A 60 1.57 -10.08 -0.69
C ALA A 60 0.69 -10.93 -1.61
N LEU A 61 0.26 -10.40 -2.76
CA LEU A 61 -0.49 -11.12 -3.77
C LEU A 61 0.39 -12.15 -4.51
N PRO A 62 -0.21 -13.23 -5.05
CA PRO A 62 0.49 -14.10 -6.00
C PRO A 62 0.80 -13.35 -7.31
N PRO A 63 1.69 -13.89 -8.18
CA PRO A 63 2.07 -13.22 -9.44
C PRO A 63 0.92 -12.89 -10.39
N ASP A 64 -0.18 -13.65 -10.33
CA ASP A 64 -1.42 -13.43 -11.10
C ASP A 64 -2.48 -12.62 -10.34
N GLY A 65 -2.13 -12.12 -9.15
CA GLY A 65 -3.01 -11.32 -8.31
C GLY A 65 -3.21 -9.91 -8.85
N LYS A 66 -4.33 -9.30 -8.47
CA LYS A 66 -4.68 -7.94 -8.88
C LYS A 66 -5.11 -7.09 -7.69
N LEU A 67 -4.49 -5.92 -7.54
CA LEU A 67 -4.96 -4.86 -6.67
C LEU A 67 -5.57 -3.77 -7.54
N ILE A 68 -6.83 -3.42 -7.26
CA ILE A 68 -7.51 -2.26 -7.82
C ILE A 68 -7.64 -1.28 -6.67
N THR A 69 -7.15 -0.07 -6.85
CA THR A 69 -7.29 1.00 -5.87
C THR A 69 -8.01 2.18 -6.49
N LEU A 70 -8.75 2.91 -5.67
CA LEU A 70 -9.53 4.08 -6.07
C LEU A 70 -9.03 5.28 -5.28
N GLU A 71 -8.66 6.33 -5.99
CA GLU A 71 -8.32 7.63 -5.42
C GLU A 71 -9.26 8.69 -5.99
N ALA A 72 -9.74 9.57 -5.13
CA ALA A 72 -10.59 10.69 -5.53
C ALA A 72 -9.74 11.84 -6.07
N ASP A 73 -8.56 12.07 -5.49
CA ASP A 73 -7.62 13.10 -5.92
C ASP A 73 -6.71 12.60 -7.06
N PRO A 74 -6.79 13.15 -8.29
CA PRO A 74 -5.97 12.71 -9.40
C PRO A 74 -4.53 13.28 -9.39
N SER A 75 -4.19 14.16 -8.45
CA SER A 75 -2.96 14.97 -8.49
C SER A 75 -1.73 14.34 -7.84
#